data_AF-K4KYW1-F1
#
_entry.id   AF-K4KYW1-F1
#
_cell.length_a   1.000
_cell.length_b   1.000
_cell.length_c   1.000
_cell.angle_alpha   90.00
_cell.angle_beta   90.00
_cell.angle_gamma   90.00
#
_symmetry.space_group_name_H-M   'P 1'
#
loop_
_entity.id
_entity.type
_entity.pdbx_description
1 polymer ?
#
loop_
_entity_poly.entity_id
_entity_poly.type
_entity_poly.pdbx_seq_one_letter_code
_entity_poly.pdbx_strand_id
1 'polypeptide(L)'
;MPADPLFWLLAALGVTLTGISKSGLAGGAGVVAVPLLALVMPVPAAAALMLPLLLVMDANTLALYRRALANSQLLIPIVLSALVGVSLAGIALGQLDNRYLQLALALFCLVFALWHKLTPWLAKMPGAAWLWGTLAGISSTLLHAGGPPITIYFLSKQLPKAQWLALAAVFFAVVNIAKLLPYTINQMWSLPLLLCGVLLLPFAFLGVWLGKRLQQRVSDTQFVSLIRGLLVISGVLLLWKWLAA
;
A
#
# COMPACT_ATOMS: atom_id res chain seq x y z
N MET A 1 16.02 3.21 -19.28
CA MET A 1 15.49 3.69 -17.97
C MET A 1 14.90 5.07 -18.16
N PRO A 2 13.95 5.51 -17.32
CA PRO A 2 13.45 6.88 -17.39
C PRO A 2 14.60 7.86 -17.17
N ALA A 3 14.85 8.73 -18.14
CA ALA A 3 15.82 9.83 -18.01
C ALA A 3 15.22 11.02 -17.25
N ASP A 4 13.91 11.00 -17.01
CA ASP A 4 13.17 12.08 -16.36
C ASP A 4 13.56 12.20 -14.86
N PRO A 5 14.16 13.33 -14.43
CA PRO A 5 14.49 13.56 -13.03
C PRO A 5 13.27 13.56 -12.11
N LEU A 6 12.10 13.98 -12.62
CA LEU A 6 10.86 14.02 -11.84
C LEU A 6 10.43 12.61 -11.42
N PHE A 7 10.58 11.62 -12.32
CA PHE A 7 10.33 10.21 -11.99
C PHE A 7 11.17 9.75 -10.80
N TRP A 8 12.48 9.98 -10.83
CA TRP A 8 13.38 9.54 -9.76
C TRP A 8 13.08 10.23 -8.43
N LEU A 9 12.76 11.52 -8.46
CA LEU A 9 12.34 12.27 -7.27
C LEU A 9 11.07 11.68 -6.65
N LEU A 10 10.02 11.49 -7.46
CA LEU A 10 8.73 10.95 -7.00
C LEU A 10 8.86 9.50 -6.53
N ALA A 11 9.66 8.69 -7.24
CA ALA A 11 9.93 7.30 -6.87
C ALA A 11 10.68 7.21 -5.53
N ALA A 12 11.79 7.93 -5.38
CA ALA A 12 12.57 7.94 -4.15
C ALA A 12 11.75 8.43 -2.95
N LEU A 13 10.99 9.51 -3.12
CA LEU A 13 10.08 10.04 -2.10
C LEU A 13 9.00 9.02 -1.74
N GLY A 14 8.29 8.49 -2.74
CA GLY A 14 7.21 7.53 -2.58
C GLY A 14 7.67 6.25 -1.88
N VAL A 15 8.78 5.67 -2.32
CA VAL A 15 9.38 4.46 -1.76
C VAL A 15 9.80 4.68 -0.31
N THR A 16 10.48 5.79 -0.02
CA THR A 16 10.92 6.12 1.35
C THR A 16 9.72 6.30 2.29
N LEU A 17 8.71 7.08 1.88
CA LEU A 17 7.50 7.30 2.69
C LEU A 17 6.71 6.01 2.91
N THR A 18 6.64 5.15 1.89
CA THR A 18 6.00 3.83 2.02
C THR A 18 6.76 2.95 3.02
N GLY A 19 8.09 2.92 2.96
CA GLY A 19 8.93 2.21 3.92
C GLY A 19 8.77 2.73 5.35
N ILE A 20 8.73 4.06 5.54
CA ILE A 20 8.49 4.69 6.85
C ILE A 20 7.15 4.23 7.42
N SER A 21 6.10 4.24 6.60
CA SER A 21 4.79 3.81 7.07
C SER A 21 4.74 2.33 7.41
N LYS A 22 5.40 1.47 6.62
CA LYS A 22 5.39 0.02 6.81
C LYS A 22 5.98 -0.37 8.17
N SER A 23 7.08 0.25 8.55
CA SER A 23 7.81 -0.14 9.76
C SER A 23 7.57 0.75 10.99
N GLY A 24 6.94 1.92 10.82
CA GLY A 24 6.75 2.87 11.92
C GLY A 24 5.29 3.24 12.26
N LEU A 25 4.37 3.19 11.30
CA LEU A 25 3.02 3.75 11.46
C LEU A 25 1.94 2.71 11.20
N ALA A 26 1.92 1.71 12.08
CA ALA A 26 0.93 0.64 12.06
C ALA A 26 0.79 -0.02 10.67
N GLY A 27 1.84 0.04 9.83
CA GLY A 27 1.92 -0.64 8.53
C GLY A 27 0.91 -0.24 7.44
N GLY A 28 -0.08 0.61 7.73
CA GLY A 28 -1.29 0.78 6.92
C GLY A 28 -1.57 2.20 6.42
N ALA A 29 -0.77 3.21 6.79
CA ALA A 29 -1.03 4.60 6.45
C ALA A 29 -0.41 5.07 5.12
N GLY A 30 0.74 4.52 4.72
CA GLY A 30 1.61 5.03 3.66
C GLY A 30 1.30 4.45 2.30
N VAL A 31 0.18 4.89 1.73
CA VAL A 31 -0.29 4.49 0.40
C VAL A 31 0.09 5.53 -0.66
N VAL A 32 1.31 6.07 -0.61
CA VAL A 32 1.63 7.30 -1.37
C VAL A 32 2.46 7.06 -2.62
N ALA A 33 3.23 5.96 -2.69
CA ALA A 33 4.14 5.73 -3.81
C ALA A 33 3.43 5.60 -5.16
N VAL A 34 2.36 4.78 -5.24
CA VAL A 34 1.63 4.59 -6.51
C VAL A 34 0.95 5.87 -6.98
N PRO A 35 0.22 6.64 -6.14
CA PRO A 35 -0.30 7.95 -6.52
C PRO A 35 0.76 8.91 -7.07
N LEU A 36 1.92 9.01 -6.42
CA LEU A 36 3.01 9.88 -6.88
C LEU A 36 3.59 9.42 -8.22
N LEU A 37 3.89 8.13 -8.35
CA LEU A 37 4.41 7.56 -9.60
C LEU A 37 3.40 7.69 -10.75
N ALA A 38 2.10 7.49 -10.49
CA ALA A 38 1.05 7.58 -11.49
C ALA A 38 0.92 8.97 -12.15
N LEU A 39 1.51 10.01 -11.54
CA LEU A 39 1.61 11.34 -12.17
C LEU A 39 2.48 11.29 -13.43
N VAL A 40 3.52 10.46 -13.44
CA VAL A 40 4.54 10.40 -14.52
C VAL A 40 4.54 9.08 -15.30
N MET A 41 3.81 8.05 -14.85
CA MET A 41 3.75 6.76 -15.54
C MET A 41 2.35 6.11 -15.42
N PRO A 42 2.02 5.10 -16.24
CA PRO A 42 0.77 4.35 -16.10
C PRO A 42 0.63 3.67 -14.74
N VAL A 43 -0.60 3.57 -14.22
CA VAL A 43 -0.90 2.98 -12.90
C VAL A 43 -0.41 1.53 -12.79
N PRO A 44 -0.66 0.63 -13.76
CA PRO A 44 -0.16 -0.75 -13.67
C PRO A 44 1.36 -0.83 -13.59
N ALA A 45 2.07 0.04 -14.32
CA ALA A 45 3.52 0.08 -14.32
C ALA A 45 4.09 0.60 -12.98
N ALA A 46 3.45 1.63 -12.39
CA ALA A 46 3.79 2.10 -11.04
C ALA A 46 3.58 1.00 -9.99
N ALA A 47 2.48 0.25 -10.11
CA ALA A 47 2.21 -0.87 -9.22
C ALA A 47 3.21 -2.02 -9.41
N ALA A 48 3.59 -2.35 -10.66
CA ALA A 48 4.58 -3.40 -10.95
C ALA A 48 5.96 -3.05 -10.39
N LEU A 49 6.41 -1.80 -10.55
CA LEU A 49 7.67 -1.30 -9.99
C LEU A 49 7.71 -1.42 -8.46
N MET A 50 6.61 -1.08 -7.79
CA MET A 50 6.54 -1.09 -6.33
C MET A 50 6.46 -2.49 -5.73
N LEU A 51 5.95 -3.50 -6.43
CA LEU A 51 5.68 -4.81 -5.83
C LEU A 51 6.95 -5.51 -5.28
N PRO A 52 8.09 -5.59 -6.01
CA PRO A 52 9.34 -6.12 -5.46
C PRO A 52 9.86 -5.33 -4.25
N LEU A 53 9.74 -3.99 -4.30
CA LEU A 53 10.15 -3.13 -3.19
C LEU A 53 9.32 -3.40 -1.93
N LEU A 54 8.00 -3.59 -2.10
CA LEU A 54 7.11 -3.92 -1.00
C LEU A 54 7.45 -5.28 -0.38
N LEU A 55 7.78 -6.30 -1.18
CA LEU A 55 8.22 -7.60 -0.66
C LEU A 55 9.48 -7.46 0.21
N VAL A 56 10.45 -6.65 -0.24
CA VAL A 56 11.65 -6.35 0.56
C VAL A 56 11.30 -5.61 1.84
N MET A 57 10.44 -4.58 1.77
CA MET A 57 10.00 -3.83 2.95
C MET A 57 9.25 -4.72 3.96
N ASP A 58 8.40 -5.62 3.48
CA ASP A 58 7.63 -6.55 4.31
C ASP A 58 8.58 -7.53 5.01
N ALA A 59 9.55 -8.10 4.30
CA ALA A 59 10.57 -8.99 4.89
C ALA A 59 11.38 -8.28 5.97
N ASN A 60 11.84 -7.05 5.71
CA ASN A 60 12.58 -6.26 6.69
C ASN A 60 11.72 -5.91 7.91
N THR A 61 10.48 -5.47 7.69
CA THR A 61 9.56 -5.11 8.77
C THR A 61 9.21 -6.33 9.63
N LEU A 62 8.97 -7.49 9.00
CA LEU A 62 8.74 -8.73 9.71
C LEU A 62 9.98 -9.13 10.54
N ALA A 63 11.19 -9.03 9.99
CA ALA A 63 12.41 -9.30 10.73
C ALA A 63 12.57 -8.38 11.96
N LEU A 64 12.18 -7.11 11.84
CA LEU A 64 12.20 -6.14 12.94
C LEU A 64 11.21 -6.47 14.06
N TYR A 65 10.01 -6.94 13.72
CA TYR A 65 8.90 -7.14 14.68
C TYR A 65 8.55 -8.61 14.95
N ARG A 66 9.32 -9.58 14.44
CA ARG A 66 9.05 -11.03 14.59
C ARG A 66 8.81 -11.48 16.04
N ARG A 67 9.46 -10.84 17.02
CA ARG A 67 9.29 -11.16 18.45
C ARG A 67 7.94 -10.69 19.02
N ALA A 68 7.30 -9.73 18.38
CA ALA A 68 5.96 -9.25 18.73
C ALA A 68 4.85 -10.00 17.99
N LEU A 69 5.18 -11.03 17.21
CA LEU A 69 4.21 -11.84 16.49
C LEU A 69 3.50 -12.78 17.47
N ALA A 70 2.37 -12.31 17.99
CA ALA A 70 1.43 -13.09 18.79
C ALA A 70 0.05 -13.07 18.13
N ASN A 71 -0.80 -14.06 18.43
CA ASN A 71 -2.18 -14.16 17.93
C ASN A 71 -2.28 -14.12 16.39
N SER A 72 -1.34 -14.74 15.67
CA SER A 72 -1.35 -14.79 14.20
C SER A 72 -2.60 -15.45 13.61
N GLN A 73 -3.32 -16.25 14.41
CA GLN A 73 -4.63 -16.82 14.08
C GLN A 73 -5.66 -15.73 13.70
N LEU A 74 -5.53 -14.51 14.23
CA LEU A 74 -6.38 -13.36 13.86
C LEU A 74 -6.26 -12.96 12.38
N LEU A 75 -5.19 -13.38 11.71
CA LEU A 75 -4.95 -13.12 10.29
C LEU A 75 -5.72 -14.05 9.36
N ILE A 76 -6.06 -15.27 9.80
CA ILE A 76 -6.65 -16.29 8.92
C ILE A 76 -7.87 -15.75 8.14
N PRO A 77 -8.94 -15.25 8.79
CA PRO A 77 -10.13 -14.83 8.06
C PRO A 77 -9.88 -13.61 7.15
N ILE A 78 -9.01 -12.69 7.56
CA ILE A 78 -8.72 -11.49 6.78
C ILE A 78 -7.77 -11.76 5.61
N VAL A 79 -6.82 -12.69 5.77
CA VAL A 79 -5.94 -13.14 4.67
C VAL A 79 -6.76 -13.89 3.64
N LEU A 80 -7.61 -14.84 4.03
CA LEU A 80 -8.43 -15.60 3.08
C LEU A 80 -9.33 -14.69 2.25
N SER A 81 -10.01 -13.73 2.89
CA SER A 81 -10.82 -12.74 2.19
C SER A 81 -10.01 -11.77 1.34
N ALA A 82 -8.78 -11.41 1.77
CA ALA A 82 -7.87 -10.64 0.93
C ALA A 82 -7.40 -11.41 -0.30
N LEU A 83 -7.19 -12.72 -0.22
CA LEU A 83 -6.88 -13.55 -1.39
C LEU A 83 -8.03 -13.58 -2.40
N VAL A 84 -9.28 -13.56 -1.93
CA VAL A 84 -10.45 -13.35 -2.81
C VAL A 84 -10.35 -11.98 -3.49
N GLY A 85 -10.05 -10.93 -2.74
CA GLY A 85 -9.87 -9.58 -3.29
C GLY A 85 -8.72 -9.47 -4.30
N VAL A 86 -7.59 -10.15 -4.05
CA VAL A 86 -6.46 -10.24 -4.98
C VAL A 86 -6.88 -10.94 -6.27
N SER A 87 -7.67 -12.00 -6.18
CA SER A 87 -8.17 -12.74 -7.34
C SER A 87 -9.10 -11.87 -8.20
N LEU A 88 -10.06 -11.19 -7.56
CA LEU A 88 -10.98 -10.26 -8.25
C LEU A 88 -10.23 -9.11 -8.91
N ALA A 89 -9.29 -8.49 -8.21
CA ALA A 89 -8.47 -7.43 -8.76
C ALA A 89 -7.51 -7.92 -9.84
N GLY A 90 -7.02 -9.15 -9.76
CA GLY A 90 -6.19 -9.77 -10.79
C GLY A 90 -6.93 -9.91 -12.12
N ILE A 91 -8.21 -10.26 -12.07
CA ILE A 91 -9.10 -10.28 -13.26
C ILE A 91 -9.29 -8.85 -13.78
N ALA A 92 -9.61 -7.89 -12.90
CA ALA A 92 -9.81 -6.50 -13.27
C ALA A 92 -8.54 -5.86 -13.88
N LEU A 93 -7.35 -6.21 -13.39
CA LEU A 93 -6.07 -5.70 -13.86
C LEU A 93 -5.82 -6.06 -15.35
N GLY A 94 -6.33 -7.20 -15.81
CA GLY A 94 -6.22 -7.64 -17.21
C GLY A 94 -7.28 -7.08 -18.14
N GLN A 95 -8.37 -6.55 -17.60
CA GLN A 95 -9.54 -6.11 -18.37
C GLN A 95 -9.72 -4.59 -18.39
N LEU A 96 -9.25 -3.89 -17.35
CA LEU A 96 -9.45 -2.45 -17.22
C LEU A 96 -8.32 -1.67 -17.90
N ASP A 97 -8.72 -0.74 -18.75
CA ASP A 97 -7.79 0.25 -19.29
C ASP A 97 -7.16 1.11 -18.18
N ASN A 98 -5.95 1.60 -18.43
CA ASN A 98 -5.24 2.51 -17.53
C ASN A 98 -6.11 3.73 -17.13
N ARG A 99 -7.00 4.19 -18.01
CA ARG A 99 -7.93 5.30 -17.73
C ARG A 99 -8.84 5.00 -16.53
N TYR A 100 -9.40 3.80 -16.44
CA TYR A 100 -10.27 3.41 -15.33
C TYR A 100 -9.49 3.17 -14.04
N LEU A 101 -8.28 2.59 -14.14
CA LEU A 101 -7.40 2.41 -13.00
C LEU A 101 -6.91 3.74 -12.43
N GLN A 102 -6.62 4.72 -13.29
CA GLN A 102 -6.27 6.09 -12.87
C GLN A 102 -7.44 6.78 -12.18
N LEU A 103 -8.66 6.66 -12.70
CA LEU A 103 -9.85 7.19 -12.04
C LEU A 103 -10.06 6.52 -10.67
N ALA A 104 -9.97 5.19 -10.61
CA ALA A 104 -10.09 4.45 -9.35
C ALA A 104 -9.03 4.88 -8.33
N LEU A 105 -7.78 5.09 -8.76
CA LEU A 105 -6.70 5.61 -7.93
C LEU A 105 -7.00 7.02 -7.42
N ALA A 106 -7.45 7.92 -8.30
CA ALA A 106 -7.78 9.30 -7.94
C ALA A 106 -8.90 9.35 -6.90
N LEU A 107 -10.01 8.63 -7.16
CA LEU A 107 -11.13 8.54 -6.24
C LEU A 107 -10.71 7.90 -4.91
N PHE A 108 -9.92 6.83 -4.94
CA PHE A 108 -9.39 6.21 -3.74
C PHE A 108 -8.59 7.21 -2.88
N CYS A 109 -7.70 7.99 -3.51
CA CYS A 109 -6.90 9.00 -2.81
C CYS A 109 -7.76 10.03 -2.09
N LEU A 110 -8.80 10.54 -2.77
CA LEU A 110 -9.72 11.55 -2.22
C LEU A 110 -10.59 10.97 -1.10
N VAL A 111 -11.17 9.78 -1.33
CA VAL A 111 -12.01 9.10 -0.33
C VAL A 111 -11.19 8.77 0.91
N PHE A 112 -10.02 8.18 0.75
CA PHE A 112 -9.17 7.82 1.88
C PHE A 112 -8.70 9.04 2.67
N ALA A 113 -8.37 10.15 1.99
CA ALA A 113 -8.05 11.41 2.67
C ALA A 113 -9.18 11.93 3.56
N LEU A 114 -10.44 11.59 3.27
CA LEU A 114 -11.63 12.03 4.00
C LEU A 114 -12.17 10.99 5.02
N TRP A 115 -11.71 9.75 4.94
CA TRP A 115 -12.32 8.59 5.62
C TRP A 115 -12.13 8.53 7.16
N HIS A 116 -11.17 9.28 7.72
CA HIS A 116 -10.73 9.13 9.13
C HIS A 116 -11.86 9.22 10.18
N LYS A 117 -12.98 9.89 9.88
CA LYS A 117 -14.10 10.04 10.83
C LYS A 117 -15.05 8.84 10.89
N LEU A 118 -14.99 7.90 9.93
CA LEU A 118 -15.95 6.79 9.81
C LEU A 118 -15.45 5.47 10.44
N THR A 119 -14.17 5.40 10.77
CA THR A 119 -13.43 4.21 11.21
C THR A 119 -13.99 3.48 12.43
N PRO A 120 -14.48 4.14 13.51
CA PRO A 120 -14.93 3.45 14.71
C PRO A 120 -16.24 2.64 14.54
N TRP A 121 -17.13 3.11 13.67
CA TRP A 121 -18.42 2.46 13.39
C TRP A 121 -18.27 1.25 12.48
N LEU A 122 -17.40 1.37 11.47
CA LEU A 122 -17.14 0.36 10.44
C LEU A 122 -16.36 -0.86 10.96
N ALA A 123 -15.60 -0.69 12.04
CA ALA A 123 -14.78 -1.74 12.64
C ALA A 123 -15.60 -2.81 13.41
N LYS A 124 -16.86 -2.52 13.78
CA LYS A 124 -17.68 -3.40 14.64
C LYS A 124 -18.78 -4.17 13.90
N MET A 125 -18.82 -4.11 12.57
CA MET A 125 -19.85 -4.78 11.79
C MET A 125 -19.65 -6.30 11.74
N PRO A 126 -20.73 -7.11 11.75
CA PRO A 126 -20.62 -8.55 11.49
C PRO A 126 -20.00 -8.77 10.09
N GLY A 127 -19.09 -9.74 9.96
CA GLY A 127 -18.39 -10.01 8.70
C GLY A 127 -17.28 -9.01 8.34
N ALA A 128 -16.89 -8.11 9.27
CA ALA A 128 -15.83 -7.12 9.05
C ALA A 128 -14.53 -7.70 8.47
N ALA A 129 -14.11 -8.90 8.90
CA ALA A 129 -12.91 -9.55 8.35
C ALA A 129 -13.03 -9.82 6.85
N TRP A 130 -14.18 -10.30 6.39
CA TRP A 130 -14.43 -10.61 4.98
C TRP A 130 -14.54 -9.35 4.13
N LEU A 131 -15.33 -8.37 4.58
CA LEU A 131 -15.48 -7.11 3.87
C LEU A 131 -14.15 -6.36 3.76
N TRP A 132 -13.49 -6.12 4.90
CA TRP A 132 -12.26 -5.33 4.94
C TRP A 132 -11.08 -6.08 4.34
N GLY A 133 -11.02 -7.41 4.47
CA GLY A 133 -10.01 -8.22 3.81
C GLY A 133 -10.15 -8.21 2.30
N THR A 134 -11.36 -8.44 1.76
CA THR A 134 -11.59 -8.37 0.31
C THR A 134 -11.30 -6.97 -0.25
N LEU A 135 -11.76 -5.91 0.42
CA LEU A 135 -11.42 -4.54 0.05
C LEU A 135 -9.92 -4.27 0.14
N ALA A 136 -9.23 -4.81 1.15
CA ALA A 136 -7.77 -4.72 1.26
C ALA A 136 -7.07 -5.41 0.09
N GLY A 137 -7.53 -6.61 -0.29
CA GLY A 137 -7.01 -7.36 -1.43
C GLY A 137 -7.18 -6.61 -2.75
N ILE A 138 -8.37 -6.07 -3.00
CA ILE A 138 -8.68 -5.31 -4.23
C ILE A 138 -7.81 -4.06 -4.32
N SER A 139 -7.89 -3.21 -3.29
CA SER A 139 -7.15 -1.94 -3.24
C SER A 139 -5.63 -2.16 -3.20
N SER A 140 -5.14 -3.20 -2.52
CA SER A 140 -3.72 -3.57 -2.53
C SER A 140 -3.24 -4.00 -3.91
N THR A 141 -4.06 -4.75 -4.65
CA THR A 141 -3.65 -5.30 -5.96
C THR A 141 -3.68 -4.26 -7.05
N LEU A 142 -4.72 -3.43 -7.10
CA LEU A 142 -4.84 -2.41 -8.14
C LEU A 142 -3.97 -1.18 -7.86
N LEU A 143 -3.87 -0.77 -6.59
CA LEU A 143 -3.39 0.56 -6.21
C LEU A 143 -2.27 0.55 -5.14
N HIS A 144 -1.85 -0.63 -4.66
CA HIS A 144 -1.02 -0.80 -3.44
C HIS A 144 -1.63 -0.16 -2.18
N ALA A 145 -2.95 -0.17 -2.12
CA ALA A 145 -3.74 0.60 -1.19
C ALA A 145 -4.53 -0.20 -0.14
N GLY A 146 -4.03 -1.38 0.24
CA GLY A 146 -4.70 -2.24 1.23
C GLY A 146 -4.58 -1.79 2.69
N GLY A 147 -3.78 -0.76 2.97
CA GLY A 147 -3.55 -0.22 4.31
C GLY A 147 -4.82 0.21 5.04
N PRO A 148 -5.65 1.09 4.45
CA PRO A 148 -6.82 1.63 5.12
C PRO A 148 -7.89 0.59 5.50
N PRO A 149 -8.29 -0.35 4.62
CA PRO A 149 -9.19 -1.44 5.01
C PRO A 149 -8.62 -2.27 6.18
N ILE A 150 -7.32 -2.56 6.16
CA ILE A 150 -6.66 -3.32 7.24
C ILE A 150 -6.66 -2.54 8.55
N THR A 151 -6.43 -1.23 8.49
CA THR A 151 -6.47 -0.37 9.67
C THR A 151 -7.85 -0.38 10.32
N ILE A 152 -8.94 -0.38 9.54
CA ILE A 152 -10.30 -0.48 10.09
C ILE A 152 -10.48 -1.80 10.85
N TYR A 153 -10.05 -2.92 10.27
CA TYR A 153 -10.18 -4.22 10.91
C TYR A 153 -9.34 -4.35 12.18
N PHE A 154 -8.07 -3.95 12.14
CA PHE A 154 -7.18 -4.06 13.30
C PHE A 154 -7.51 -3.06 14.42
N LEU A 155 -8.11 -1.90 14.11
CA LEU A 155 -8.58 -0.96 15.14
C LEU A 155 -9.59 -1.61 16.09
N SER A 156 -10.41 -2.52 15.57
CA SER A 156 -11.36 -3.31 16.38
C SER A 156 -10.67 -4.26 17.37
N LYS A 157 -9.38 -4.56 17.19
CA LYS A 157 -8.63 -5.58 17.94
C LYS A 157 -7.75 -5.00 19.06
N GLN A 158 -7.62 -3.68 19.15
CA GLN A 158 -6.88 -2.97 20.21
C GLN A 158 -5.46 -3.53 20.45
N LEU A 159 -4.78 -3.88 19.35
CA LEU A 159 -3.46 -4.52 19.43
C LEU A 159 -2.39 -3.52 19.86
N PRO A 160 -1.41 -3.92 20.69
CA PRO A 160 -0.20 -3.15 20.92
C PRO A 160 0.51 -2.82 19.60
N LYS A 161 1.06 -1.60 19.48
CA LYS A 161 1.67 -1.10 18.22
C LYS A 161 2.68 -2.07 17.59
N ALA A 162 3.54 -2.70 18.39
CA ALA A 162 4.52 -3.67 17.89
C ALA A 162 3.87 -4.94 17.32
N GLN A 163 2.83 -5.45 17.98
CA GLN A 163 2.07 -6.62 17.50
C GLN A 163 1.28 -6.26 16.25
N TRP A 164 0.70 -5.05 16.19
CA TRP A 164 0.05 -4.55 14.99
C TRP A 164 1.02 -4.52 13.80
N LEU A 165 2.21 -3.93 13.98
CA LEU A 165 3.22 -3.85 12.92
C LEU A 165 3.66 -5.25 12.46
N ALA A 166 3.84 -6.19 13.38
CA ALA A 166 4.15 -7.58 13.05
C ALA A 166 3.03 -8.23 12.21
N LEU A 167 1.78 -8.13 12.65
CA LEU A 167 0.63 -8.74 11.97
C LEU A 167 0.36 -8.08 10.60
N ALA A 168 0.52 -6.76 10.49
CA ALA A 168 0.39 -6.04 9.23
C ALA A 168 1.50 -6.45 8.24
N ALA A 169 2.74 -6.62 8.72
CA ALA A 169 3.85 -7.09 7.89
C ALA A 169 3.58 -8.51 7.35
N VAL A 170 3.08 -9.42 8.19
CA VAL A 170 2.69 -10.77 7.73
C VAL A 170 1.55 -10.71 6.72
N PHE A 171 0.49 -9.95 7.01
CA PHE A 171 -0.65 -9.79 6.12
C PHE A 171 -0.22 -9.30 4.73
N PHE A 172 0.56 -8.21 4.68
CA PHE A 172 1.00 -7.65 3.41
C PHE A 172 2.03 -8.51 2.71
N ALA A 173 2.92 -9.21 3.44
CA ALA A 173 3.82 -10.17 2.82
C ALA A 173 3.02 -11.24 2.06
N VAL A 174 2.01 -11.84 2.70
CA VAL A 174 1.15 -12.85 2.06
C VAL A 174 0.40 -12.28 0.86
N VAL A 175 -0.24 -11.12 1.02
CA VAL A 175 -0.99 -10.47 -0.07
C VAL A 175 -0.07 -10.07 -1.24
N ASN A 176 1.12 -9.55 -0.96
CA ASN A 176 2.08 -9.14 -1.99
C ASN A 176 2.71 -10.35 -2.70
N ILE A 177 2.94 -11.45 -1.99
CA ILE A 177 3.33 -12.72 -2.62
C ILE A 177 2.20 -13.21 -3.53
N ALA A 178 0.95 -13.20 -3.06
CA ALA A 178 -0.20 -13.64 -3.85
C ALA A 178 -0.38 -12.81 -5.13
N LYS A 179 -0.05 -11.52 -5.10
CA LYS A 179 -0.10 -10.61 -6.25
C LYS A 179 0.91 -10.94 -7.35
N LEU A 180 1.97 -11.68 -7.06
CA LEU A 180 2.93 -12.11 -8.08
C LEU A 180 2.24 -12.89 -9.19
N LEU A 181 1.24 -13.72 -8.86
CA LEU A 181 0.50 -14.52 -9.84
C LEU A 181 -0.30 -13.64 -10.83
N PRO A 182 -1.25 -12.79 -10.42
CA PRO A 182 -1.99 -11.96 -11.36
C PRO A 182 -1.10 -10.95 -12.10
N TYR A 183 -0.03 -10.43 -11.50
CA TYR A 183 0.90 -9.54 -12.21
C TYR A 183 1.64 -10.26 -13.33
N THR A 184 2.00 -11.52 -13.10
CA THR A 184 2.67 -12.36 -14.10
C THR A 184 1.72 -12.76 -15.22
N ILE A 185 0.51 -13.21 -14.89
CA ILE A 185 -0.52 -13.57 -15.88
C ILE A 185 -0.85 -12.38 -16.78
N ASN A 186 -0.96 -11.18 -16.21
CA ASN A 186 -1.24 -9.95 -16.94
C ASN A 186 0.00 -9.31 -17.57
N GLN A 187 1.17 -9.96 -17.55
CA GLN A 187 2.40 -9.48 -18.21
C GLN A 187 2.85 -8.08 -17.75
N MET A 188 2.66 -7.78 -16.46
CA MET A 188 2.96 -6.45 -15.90
C MET A 188 4.46 -6.20 -15.69
N TRP A 189 5.30 -7.21 -15.91
CA TRP A 189 6.73 -7.15 -15.67
C TRP A 189 7.49 -6.65 -16.89
N SER A 190 8.47 -5.79 -16.65
CA SER A 190 9.48 -5.46 -17.66
C SER A 190 10.85 -5.31 -17.02
N LEU A 191 11.90 -5.74 -17.73
CA LEU A 191 13.28 -5.62 -17.25
C LEU A 191 13.65 -4.17 -16.88
N PRO A 192 13.28 -3.13 -17.66
CA PRO A 192 13.55 -1.74 -17.27
C PRO A 192 12.91 -1.35 -15.93
N LEU A 193 11.65 -1.77 -15.67
CA LEU A 193 10.98 -1.49 -14.39
C LEU A 193 11.64 -2.21 -13.22
N LEU A 194 12.03 -3.48 -13.42
CA LEU A 194 12.72 -4.26 -12.39
C LEU A 194 14.07 -3.65 -12.03
N LEU A 195 14.84 -3.18 -13.01
CA LEU A 195 16.10 -2.49 -12.76
C LEU A 195 15.89 -1.15 -12.04
N CYS A 196 14.82 -0.41 -12.36
CA CYS A 196 14.46 0.78 -11.56
C CYS A 196 14.14 0.41 -10.12
N GLY A 197 13.43 -0.70 -9.91
CA GLY A 197 13.18 -1.27 -8.57
C GLY A 197 14.48 -1.57 -7.82
N VAL A 198 15.47 -2.19 -8.46
CA VAL A 198 16.78 -2.45 -7.84
C VAL A 198 17.47 -1.15 -7.40
N LEU A 199 17.47 -0.12 -8.25
CA LEU A 199 18.06 1.19 -7.92
C LEU A 199 17.33 1.91 -6.78
N LEU A 200 16.06 1.58 -6.54
CA LEU A 200 15.24 2.15 -5.46
C LEU A 200 15.36 1.37 -4.14
N LEU A 201 16.03 0.22 -4.11
CA LEU A 201 16.22 -0.57 -2.88
C LEU A 201 16.86 0.23 -1.74
N PRO A 202 17.89 1.07 -1.95
CA PRO A 202 18.45 1.89 -0.87
C PRO A 202 17.40 2.77 -0.19
N PHE A 203 16.46 3.34 -0.94
CA PHE A 203 15.36 4.15 -0.42
C PHE A 203 14.33 3.29 0.34
N ALA A 204 14.11 2.06 -0.09
CA ALA A 204 13.24 1.12 0.64
C ALA A 204 13.82 0.76 2.01
N PHE A 205 15.11 0.42 2.05
CA PHE A 205 15.82 0.15 3.30
C PHE A 205 15.89 1.39 4.20
N LEU A 206 16.20 2.55 3.62
CA LEU A 206 16.21 3.83 4.34
C LEU A 206 14.84 4.12 4.94
N GLY A 207 13.76 3.96 4.17
CA GLY A 207 12.40 4.17 4.64
C GLY A 207 12.05 3.26 5.82
N VAL A 208 12.34 1.95 5.71
CA VAL A 208 12.09 1.00 6.81
C VAL A 208 12.92 1.33 8.05
N TRP A 209 14.19 1.71 7.88
CA TRP A 209 15.04 2.13 8.99
C TRP A 209 14.53 3.40 9.67
N LEU A 210 14.15 4.41 8.88
CA LEU A 210 13.55 5.66 9.37
C LEU A 210 12.24 5.38 10.09
N GLY A 211 11.35 4.54 9.56
CA GLY A 211 10.08 4.22 10.21
C GLY A 211 10.26 3.64 11.62
N LYS A 212 11.20 2.70 11.79
CA LYS A 212 11.54 2.15 13.12
C LYS A 212 12.04 3.21 14.09
N ARG A 213 12.83 4.18 13.62
CA ARG A 213 13.39 5.27 14.44
C ARG A 213 12.34 6.34 14.77
N LEU A 214 11.53 6.72 13.78
CA LEU A 214 10.55 7.79 13.89
C LEU A 214 9.31 7.37 14.68
N GLN A 215 8.95 6.09 14.74
CA GLN A 215 7.77 5.65 15.50
C GLN A 215 7.81 5.99 17.00
N GLN A 216 9.01 6.25 17.54
CA GLN A 216 9.23 6.62 18.94
C GLN A 216 9.26 8.15 19.14
N ARG A 217 9.36 8.94 18.07
CA ARG A 217 9.64 10.39 18.10
C ARG A 217 8.60 11.25 17.40
N VAL A 218 7.91 10.70 16.39
CA VAL A 218 6.91 11.39 15.59
C VAL A 218 5.53 10.91 16.00
N SER A 219 4.61 11.85 16.21
CA SER A 219 3.22 11.51 16.47
C SER A 219 2.59 10.88 15.22
N ASP A 220 1.83 9.81 15.41
CA ASP A 220 1.14 9.13 14.30
C ASP A 220 0.23 10.11 13.52
N THR A 221 -0.29 11.15 14.19
CA THR A 221 -1.12 12.21 13.61
C THR A 221 -0.39 13.11 12.61
N GLN A 222 0.85 13.50 12.89
CA GLN A 222 1.63 14.36 11.98
C GLN A 222 1.94 13.65 10.67
N PHE A 223 2.41 12.40 10.75
CA PHE A 223 2.72 11.62 9.56
C PHE A 223 1.46 11.31 8.75
N VAL A 224 0.37 10.91 9.41
CA VAL A 224 -0.92 10.68 8.73
C VAL A 224 -1.39 11.96 8.04
N SER A 225 -1.21 13.14 8.65
CA SER A 225 -1.58 14.42 8.03
C SER A 225 -0.75 14.73 6.79
N LEU A 226 0.57 14.48 6.85
CA LEU A 226 1.47 14.62 5.69
C LEU A 226 1.02 13.72 4.52
N ILE A 227 0.79 12.43 4.79
CA ILE A 227 0.36 11.47 3.76
C ILE A 227 -1.00 11.88 3.20
N ARG A 228 -1.95 12.31 4.03
CA ARG A 228 -3.25 12.80 3.58
C ARG A 228 -3.11 14.00 2.64
N GLY A 229 -2.24 14.96 2.97
CA GLY A 229 -1.94 16.10 2.10
C GLY A 229 -1.43 15.65 0.73
N LEU A 230 -0.44 14.75 0.72
CA LEU A 230 0.12 14.20 -0.53
C LEU A 230 -0.92 13.42 -1.35
N LEU A 231 -1.82 12.70 -0.70
CA LEU A 231 -2.90 11.97 -1.37
C LEU A 231 -3.96 12.88 -1.94
N VAL A 232 -4.34 13.96 -1.24
CA VAL A 232 -5.25 14.98 -1.80
C VAL A 232 -4.62 15.60 -3.03
N ILE A 233 -3.36 16.04 -2.95
CA ILE A 233 -2.64 16.63 -4.08
C ILE A 233 -2.57 15.64 -5.25
N SER A 234 -2.11 14.41 -5.00
CA SER A 234 -1.99 13.38 -6.05
C SER A 234 -3.35 13.03 -6.64
N GLY A 235 -4.38 12.88 -5.81
CA GLY A 235 -5.75 12.56 -6.25
C GLY A 235 -6.35 13.64 -7.14
N VAL A 236 -6.19 14.92 -6.77
CA VAL A 236 -6.63 16.06 -7.59
C VAL A 236 -5.87 16.10 -8.91
N LEU A 237 -4.54 15.95 -8.89
CA LEU A 237 -3.72 15.95 -10.10
C LEU A 237 -4.03 14.77 -11.03
N LEU A 238 -4.26 13.58 -10.49
CA LEU A 238 -4.65 12.40 -11.26
C LEU A 238 -6.05 12.54 -11.86
N LEU A 239 -6.99 13.15 -11.14
CA LEU A 239 -8.33 13.43 -11.64
C LEU A 239 -8.29 14.49 -12.75
N TRP A 240 -7.50 15.54 -12.58
CA TRP A 240 -7.26 16.54 -13.62
C TRP A 240 -6.68 15.90 -14.89
N LYS A 241 -5.63 15.08 -14.74
CA LYS A 241 -5.00 14.35 -15.85
C LYS A 241 -5.99 13.40 -16.54
N TRP A 242 -6.95 12.84 -15.81
CA TRP A 242 -7.99 11.97 -16.37
C TRP A 242 -9.05 12.76 -17.15
N LEU A 243 -9.43 13.96 -16.67
CA LEU A 243 -10.37 14.85 -17.34
C LEU A 243 -9.78 15.47 -18.62
N ALA A 244 -8.47 15.70 -18.64
CA ALA A 244 -7.75 16.29 -19.76
C ALA A 244 -7.38 15.28 -20.87
N ALA A 245 -7.70 13.99 -20.71
CA ALA A 245 -7.36 12.89 -21.63
C ALA A 245 -8.59 12.30 -22.31
#